data_AF-A0AAP0M7R6-F1
#
_entry.id   AF-A0AAP0M7R6-F1
#
_cell.length_a   1.000
_cell.length_b   1.000
_cell.length_c   1.000
_cell.angle_alpha   90.00
_cell.angle_beta   90.00
_cell.angle_gamma   90.00
#
_symmetry.space_group_name_H-M   'P 1'
#
loop_
_entity.id
_entity.type
_entity.pdbx_description
1 polymer ?
#
loop_
_entity_poly.entity_id
_entity_poly.type
_entity_poly.pdbx_seq_one_letter_code
_entity_poly.pdbx_strand_id
1 'polypeptide(L)' 'MAQHWGPVMLLHLGRVPTVVVSSAEPAKVILKTHDIVISNRPDSSISTRLLYDYKDVSLPLYGDYWRQMRSMC' A
#
# COMPACT_ATOMS: atom_id res chain seq x y z
N MET A 1 1.58 -21.26 -2.02
CA MET A 1 1.10 -20.25 -2.98
C MET A 1 2.22 -19.75 -3.87
N ALA A 2 3.20 -18.98 -3.37
CA ALA A 2 4.32 -18.50 -4.19
C ALA A 2 5.14 -19.62 -4.88
N GLN A 3 5.26 -20.77 -4.23
CA GLN A 3 5.93 -21.96 -4.79
C GLN A 3 5.21 -22.56 -6.01
N HIS A 4 3.89 -22.35 -6.14
CA HIS A 4 3.09 -22.89 -7.25
C HIS A 4 2.81 -21.84 -8.33
N TRP A 5 2.62 -20.58 -7.93
CA TRP A 5 2.16 -19.50 -8.80
C TRP A 5 3.23 -18.44 -9.11
N GLY A 6 4.43 -18.60 -8.55
CA GLY A 6 5.51 -17.63 -8.68
C GLY A 6 5.49 -16.52 -7.61
N PRO A 7 6.55 -15.69 -7.57
CA PRO A 7 6.74 -14.69 -6.53
C PRO A 7 5.90 -13.41 -6.70
N VAL A 8 5.24 -13.23 -7.84
CA VAL A 8 4.32 -12.13 -8.11
C VAL A 8 3.02 -12.75 -8.63
N MET A 9 1.92 -12.53 -7.91
CA MET A 9 0.64 -13.18 -8.21
C MET A 9 -0.53 -12.21 -8.00
N LEU A 10 -1.57 -12.35 -8.82
CA LEU A 10 -2.81 -11.59 -8.67
C LEU A 10 -3.85 -12.46 -7.94
N LEU A 11 -4.32 -11.98 -6.80
CA LEU A 11 -5.37 -12.62 -5.99
C LEU A 11 -6.57 -11.69 -5.86
N HIS A 12 -7.76 -12.24 -5.68
CA HIS A 12 -8.94 -11.46 -5.33
C HIS A 12 -9.19 -11.57 -3.82
N LEU A 13 -8.96 -10.49 -3.08
CA LEU A 13 -9.29 -10.41 -1.66
C LEU A 13 -10.71 -9.87 -1.53
N GLY A 14 -11.67 -10.78 -1.40
CA GLY A 14 -13.08 -10.45 -1.55
C GLY A 14 -13.37 -9.98 -2.98
N ARG A 15 -13.80 -8.73 -3.15
CA ARG A 15 -14.07 -8.12 -4.47
C ARG A 15 -12.91 -7.30 -5.01
N VAL A 16 -11.82 -7.16 -4.27
CA VAL A 16 -10.70 -6.27 -4.63
C VAL A 16 -9.57 -7.08 -5.26
N PRO A 17 -9.21 -6.83 -6.54
CA PRO A 17 -8.02 -7.43 -7.13
C PRO A 17 -6.76 -6.89 -6.43
N THR A 18 -5.91 -7.79 -5.97
CA THR A 18 -4.73 -7.49 -5.14
C THR A 18 -3.52 -8.22 -5.70
N VAL A 19 -2.48 -7.45 -6.04
CA VAL A 19 -1.18 -8.01 -6.45
C VAL A 19 -0.36 -8.31 -5.19
N VAL A 20 0.05 -9.56 -5.04
CA VAL A 20 0.91 -10.02 -3.93
C VAL A 20 2.31 -10.27 -4.46
N VAL A 21 3.30 -9.69 -3.77
CA VAL A 21 4.72 -9.83 -4.07
C VAL A 21 5.39 -10.52 -2.90
N SER A 22 5.94 -11.71 -3.12
CA SER A 22 6.48 -12.58 -2.07
C SER A 22 7.98 -12.84 -2.21
N SER A 23 8.72 -12.00 -2.94
CA SER A 23 10.18 -12.05 -3.00
C SER A 23 10.81 -10.66 -2.95
N ALA A 24 12.05 -10.59 -2.49
CA ALA A 24 12.73 -9.32 -2.20
C ALA A 24 13.09 -8.52 -3.46
N GLU A 25 13.44 -9.18 -4.56
CA GLU A 25 13.85 -8.52 -5.81
C GLU A 25 12.73 -7.66 -6.43
N PRO A 26 11.54 -8.21 -6.77
CA PRO A 26 10.42 -7.41 -7.25
C PRO A 26 9.89 -6.44 -6.19
N ALA A 27 9.91 -6.81 -4.91
CA ALA A 27 9.51 -5.90 -3.84
C ALA A 27 10.40 -4.66 -3.78
N LYS A 28 11.72 -4.81 -3.95
CA LYS A 28 12.66 -3.68 -4.00
C LYS A 28 12.39 -2.76 -5.19
N VAL A 29 12.11 -3.31 -6.37
CA VAL A 29 11.78 -2.51 -7.55
C VAL A 29 10.50 -1.70 -7.32
N ILE A 30 9.46 -2.33 -6.75
CA ILE A 30 8.18 -1.68 -6.51
C ILE A 30 8.31 -0.63 -5.40
N LEU A 31 8.93 -0.97 -4.27
CA LEU A 31 9.02 -0.11 -3.08
C LEU A 31 10.10 0.98 -3.17
N LYS A 32 11.06 0.89 -4.10
CA LYS A 32 12.10 1.92 -4.26
C LYS A 32 12.05 2.66 -5.59
N THR A 33 11.75 1.96 -6.69
CA THR A 33 11.78 2.57 -8.04
C THR A 33 10.42 3.14 -8.41
N HIS A 34 9.34 2.54 -7.93
CA HIS A 34 7.97 2.94 -8.23
C HIS A 34 7.19 3.33 -6.96
N ASP A 35 7.90 3.75 -5.92
CA ASP A 35 7.36 3.99 -4.58
C ASP A 35 6.21 5.02 -4.62
N ILE A 36 6.35 6.10 -5.38
CA ILE A 36 5.32 7.15 -5.48
C ILE A 36 4.00 6.60 -6.03
N VAL A 37 4.05 5.78 -7.08
CA VAL A 37 2.84 5.26 -7.76
C VAL A 37 2.08 4.27 -6.86
N ILE A 38 2.81 3.51 -6.06
CA ILE A 38 2.27 2.45 -5.19
C ILE A 38 2.11 2.87 -3.72
N SER A 39 2.48 4.10 -3.38
CA SER A 39 2.35 4.61 -2.00
C SER A 39 0.92 4.96 -1.62
N ASN A 40 0.02 5.14 -2.60
CA ASN A 40 -1.40 5.35 -2.31
C ASN A 40 -2.00 4.12 -1.62
N ARG A 41 -2.82 4.37 -0.59
CA ARG A 41 -3.51 3.33 0.17
C ARG A 41 -4.90 3.07 -0.44
N PRO A 42 -5.38 1.82 -0.44
CA PRO A 42 -6.75 1.52 -0.82
C PRO A 42 -7.73 2.31 0.07
N ASP A 43 -8.79 2.84 -0.55
CA ASP A 43 -9.89 3.47 0.18
C ASP A 43 -10.54 2.43 1.10
N SER A 44 -10.58 2.73 2.40
CA SER A 44 -11.14 1.87 3.41
C SER A 44 -12.07 2.66 4.33
N SER A 45 -13.28 2.15 4.53
CA SER A 45 -14.26 2.75 5.46
C SER A 45 -13.75 2.79 6.90
N ILE A 46 -12.81 1.90 7.24
CA ILE A 46 -12.09 1.88 8.52
C ILE A 46 -11.26 3.16 8.67
N SER A 47 -10.48 3.51 7.65
CA SER A 47 -9.66 4.74 7.66
C SER A 47 -10.52 6.00 7.79
N THR A 48 -11.65 6.06 7.06
CA THR A 48 -12.57 7.18 7.20
C THR A 48 -13.14 7.31 8.62
N ARG A 49 -13.57 6.19 9.21
CA ARG A 49 -14.35 6.19 10.45
C ARG A 49 -13.49 6.21 11.73
N LEU A 50 -12.33 5.57 11.70
CA LEU A 50 -11.47 5.40 12.88
C LEU A 50 -10.20 6.23 12.82
N LEU A 51 -9.76 6.66 11.62
CA LEU A 51 -8.48 7.35 11.42
C LEU A 51 -8.67 8.81 10.98
N TYR A 52 -9.66 9.47 11.61
CA TYR A 52 -9.92 10.90 11.45
C TYR A 52 -10.04 11.34 9.99
N ASP A 53 -10.72 10.55 9.16
CA ASP A 53 -10.86 10.80 7.73
C ASP A 53 -9.49 10.88 7.01
N TYR A 54 -8.71 9.81 7.12
CA TYR A 54 -7.36 9.68 6.53
C TYR A 54 -6.31 10.66 7.11
N LYS A 55 -6.59 11.26 8.27
CA LYS A 55 -5.68 12.20 8.96
C LYS A 55 -4.86 11.50 10.03
N ASP A 56 -4.21 10.41 9.65
CA ASP A 56 -3.30 9.64 10.48
C ASP A 56 -1.95 9.40 9.76
N VAL A 57 -0.98 8.82 10.45
CA VAL A 57 0.37 8.58 9.89
C VAL A 57 0.48 7.23 9.15
N SER A 58 -0.37 6.26 9.50
CA SER A 58 -0.28 4.86 9.08
C SER A 58 -1.04 4.53 7.78
N LEU A 59 -2.26 5.06 7.63
CA LEU A 59 -3.14 4.82 6.49
C LEU A 59 -3.69 6.10 5.82
N PRO A 60 -2.93 7.20 5.69
CA PRO A 60 -3.40 8.35 4.94
C PRO A 60 -3.35 8.10 3.42
N LEU A 61 -4.10 8.91 2.68
CA LEU A 61 -3.93 9.04 1.23
C LEU A 61 -2.60 9.73 0.93
N TYR A 62 -1.94 9.34 -0.16
CA TYR A 62 -0.66 9.95 -0.52
C TYR A 62 -0.88 11.40 -0.95
N GLY A 63 -0.16 12.32 -0.31
CA GLY A 63 -0.25 13.75 -0.58
C GLY A 63 0.64 14.55 0.35
N ASP A 64 0.58 15.87 0.24
CA ASP A 64 1.42 16.78 1.02
C ASP A 64 1.22 16.62 2.53
N TYR A 65 -0.01 16.32 2.96
CA TYR A 65 -0.34 16.03 4.35
C TYR A 65 0.52 14.89 4.92
N TRP A 66 0.53 13.71 4.27
CA TRP A 66 1.34 12.58 4.73
C TRP A 66 2.84 12.87 4.65
N ARG A 67 3.30 13.57 3.60
CA ARG A 67 4.72 13.94 3.45
C ARG A 67 5.19 14.82 4.60
N GLN A 68 4.37 15.80 5.00
CA GLN A 68 4.64 16.66 6.14
C GLN A 68 4.64 15.86 7.45
N MET A 69 3.59 15.06 7.71
CA MET A 69 3.53 14.24 8.92
C MET A 69 4.72 13.29 9.06
N ARG A 70 5.08 12.58 7.99
CA ARG A 70 6.24 11.67 7.98
C ARG A 70 7.56 12.38 8.23
N SER A 71 7.68 13.65 7.84
CA SER A 71 8.88 14.44 8.12
C SER A 71 8.96 14.92 9.58
N MET A 72 7.82 15.00 10.28
CA MET A 72 7.74 15.47 11.66
C MET A 72 7.86 14.34 12.69
N CYS A 73 7.57 13.10 12.31
CA CYS A 73 7.75 11.89 13.11
C CYS A 73 9.18 11.35 12.99
#